data_AF-A0A653P3N2-F1
#
_entry.id   AF-A0A653P3N2-F1
#
_cell.length_a   1.000
_cell.length_b   1.000
_cell.length_c   1.000
_cell.angle_alpha   90.00
_cell.angle_beta   90.00
_cell.angle_gamma   90.00
#
_symmetry.space_group_name_H-M   'P 1'
#
loop_
_entity.id
_entity.type
_entity.pdbx_description
1 polymer ?
#
loop_
_entity_poly.entity_id
_entity_poly.type
_entity_poly.pdbx_seq_one_letter_code
_entity_poly.pdbx_strand_id
1 'polypeptide(L)' 'MHAIEFEADIQNGVVKIPDEYAHLKNRHARIVVLYENTKEEENPSVKQVGIDFTSVKAPSLTAHDGVEYQRNLRDEW' A
#
# COMPACT_ATOMS: atom_id res chain seq x y z
N MET A 1 14.26 -14.01 -8.39
CA MET A 1 14.01 -12.55 -8.38
C MET A 1 14.86 -11.96 -7.28
N HIS A 2 15.54 -10.83 -7.54
CA HIS A 2 16.43 -10.19 -6.57
C HIS A 2 16.00 -8.73 -6.37
N ALA A 3 16.08 -8.25 -5.14
CA ALA A 3 15.84 -6.87 -4.77
C ALA A 3 17.17 -6.24 -4.33
N ILE A 4 17.33 -4.96 -4.62
CA ILE A 4 18.47 -4.16 -4.20
C ILE A 4 17.90 -2.96 -3.46
N GLU A 5 18.45 -2.70 -2.28
CA GLU A 5 18.16 -1.53 -1.46
C GLU A 5 19.38 -0.62 -1.50
N PHE A 6 19.14 0.65 -1.77
CA PHE A 6 20.16 1.69 -1.76
C PHE A 6 19.52 3.01 -1.34
N GLU A 7 20.33 3.89 -0.76
CA GLU A 7 19.94 5.24 -0.38
C GLU A 7 20.49 6.24 -1.41
N ALA A 8 19.63 7.15 -1.88
CA ALA A 8 20.01 8.20 -2.80
C ALA A 8 19.05 9.37 -2.71
N ASP A 9 19.55 10.57 -2.95
CA ASP A 9 18.71 11.76 -3.05
C ASP A 9 17.91 11.77 -4.35
N ILE A 10 16.66 12.24 -4.27
CA ILE A 10 15.85 12.57 -5.44
C ILE A 10 16.21 13.99 -5.87
N GLN A 11 16.94 14.14 -6.97
CA GLN A 11 17.33 15.44 -7.51
C GLN A 11 16.52 15.75 -8.77
N ASN A 12 15.74 16.84 -8.75
CA ASN A 12 14.87 17.25 -9.85
C ASN A 12 13.93 16.12 -10.34
N GLY A 13 13.41 15.32 -9.41
CA GLY A 13 12.55 14.17 -9.72
C GLY A 13 13.27 12.94 -10.30
N VAL A 14 14.61 12.94 -10.30
CA VAL A 14 15.42 11.82 -10.81
C VAL A 14 16.19 11.17 -9.65
N VAL A 15 16.06 9.85 -9.55
CA VAL A 15 16.94 9.00 -8.73
C VAL A 15 17.96 8.36 -9.64
N LYS A 16 19.24 8.62 -9.39
CA LYS A 16 20.33 7.97 -10.11
C LYS A 16 20.66 6.65 -9.42
N ILE A 17 20.61 5.55 -10.17
CA ILE A 17 21.11 4.25 -9.69
C ILE A 17 22.63 4.36 -9.49
N PRO A 18 23.16 4.02 -8.30
CA PRO A 18 24.60 4.06 -8.03
C PRO A 18 25.43 3.21 -9.00
N ASP A 19 26.66 3.65 -9.29
CA ASP A 19 27.52 3.03 -10.31
C ASP A 19 27.93 1.58 -9.93
N GLU A 20 27.89 1.22 -8.65
CA GLU A 20 28.08 -0.17 -8.17
C GLU A 20 27.04 -1.15 -8.76
N TYR A 21 25.89 -0.65 -9.19
CA TYR A 21 24.83 -1.42 -9.84
C TYR A 21 24.80 -1.22 -11.37
N ALA A 22 25.92 -0.81 -11.99
CA ALA A 22 26.01 -0.61 -13.44
C ALA A 22 25.59 -1.84 -14.29
N HIS A 23 25.65 -3.04 -13.72
CA HIS A 23 25.17 -4.28 -14.35
C HIS A 23 23.64 -4.30 -14.61
N LEU A 24 22.87 -3.41 -13.96
CA LEU A 24 21.43 -3.22 -14.18
C LEU A 24 21.10 -2.30 -15.36
N LYS A 25 22.11 -1.71 -16.00
CA LYS A 25 21.92 -0.78 -17.12
C LYS A 25 21.12 -1.44 -18.25
N ASN A 26 20.11 -0.72 -18.74
CA ASN A 26 19.19 -1.15 -19.81
C ASN A 26 18.38 -2.43 -19.50
N ARG A 27 18.18 -2.77 -18.22
CA ARG A 27 17.29 -3.87 -17.81
C ARG A 27 15.94 -3.36 -17.35
N HIS A 28 14.92 -4.20 -17.48
CA HIS A 28 13.62 -3.95 -16.88
C HIS A 28 13.73 -4.15 -15.35
N ALA A 29 13.31 -3.14 -14.58
CA ALA A 29 13.32 -3.17 -13.13
C ALA A 29 12.01 -2.59 -12.58
N ARG A 30 11.54 -3.14 -11.46
CA ARG A 30 10.45 -2.57 -10.67
C ARG A 30 11.07 -1.80 -9.51
N ILE A 31 10.82 -0.50 -9.45
CA ILE A 31 11.32 0.38 -8.40
C ILE A 31 10.22 0.64 -7.38
N VAL A 32 10.53 0.53 -6.09
CA VAL A 32 9.67 0.93 -4.97
C VAL A 32 10.43 2.00 -4.21
N VAL A 33 9.82 3.18 -4.05
CA VAL A 33 10.44 4.32 -3.35
C VAL A 33 9.76 4.49 -2.01
N LEU A 34 10.53 4.42 -0.94
CA LEU A 34 10.11 4.82 0.40
C LEU A 34 10.69 6.20 0.68
N TYR A 35 9.85 7.14 1.12
CA TYR A 35 10.28 8.47 1.52
C TYR A 35 9.57 8.87 2.81
N GLU A 36 10.26 9.62 3.65
CA GLU A 36 9.64 10.19 4.85
C GLU A 36 8.80 11.40 4.46
N ASN A 37 7.51 11.36 4.78
CA ASN A 37 6.62 12.50 4.55
C ASN A 37 6.82 13.53 5.66
N THR A 38 7.86 14.36 5.54
CA THR A 38 8.23 15.34 6.57
C THR A 38 7.41 16.64 6.51
N LYS A 39 6.61 16.81 5.46
CA LYS A 39 5.61 17.87 5.35
C LYS A 39 4.34 17.24 4.81
N GLU A 40 3.20 17.59 5.38
CA GLU A 40 1.90 17.34 4.77
C GLU A 40 1.85 18.08 3.43
N GLU A 41 2.47 17.52 2.40
CA GLU A 41 2.14 17.88 1.02
C GLU A 41 0.76 17.28 0.79
N GLU A 42 -0.25 18.08 1.11
CA GLU A 42 -1.62 17.91 0.65
C GLU A 42 -1.56 17.74 -0.87
N ASN A 43 -1.42 16.51 -1.35
CA ASN A 43 -1.66 16.16 -2.73
C ASN A 43 -3.15 16.39 -2.98
N PRO A 44 -3.57 17.42 -3.75
CA PRO A 44 -5.00 17.68 -3.94
C PRO A 44 -5.70 16.64 -4.84
N SER A 45 -5.00 15.59 -5.30
CA SER A 45 -5.50 14.65 -6.30
C SER A 45 -5.77 13.23 -5.82
N VAL A 46 -5.55 12.89 -4.55
CA VAL A 46 -6.10 11.65 -3.99
C VAL A 46 -7.01 12.04 -2.84
N LYS A 47 -8.21 12.52 -3.18
CA LYS A 47 -9.33 12.41 -2.25
C LYS A 47 -9.44 10.94 -1.94
N GLN A 48 -8.93 10.51 -0.79
CA GLN A 48 -9.37 9.29 -0.15
C GLN A 48 -10.86 9.49 0.08
N VAL A 49 -11.67 9.09 -0.90
CA VAL A 49 -13.11 9.02 -0.73
C VAL A 49 -13.29 7.90 0.28
N GLY A 50 -13.43 8.27 1.55
CA GLY A 50 -13.87 7.35 2.58
C GLY A 50 -15.09 6.63 2.04
N ILE A 51 -15.03 5.30 1.99
CA ILE A 51 -16.14 4.51 1.51
C ILE A 51 -17.26 4.69 2.53
N ASP A 52 -18.32 5.40 2.14
CA ASP A 52 -19.46 5.65 3.00
C ASP A 52 -20.36 4.41 3.02
N PHE A 53 -20.37 3.71 4.16
CA PHE A 53 -21.22 2.54 4.37
C PHE A 53 -22.57 2.89 5.01
N THR A 54 -22.89 4.17 5.26
CA THR A 54 -24.16 4.58 5.91
C THR A 54 -25.40 4.14 5.13
N SER A 55 -25.31 4.02 3.80
CA SER A 55 -26.41 3.55 2.97
C SER A 55 -26.51 2.02 2.87
N VAL A 56 -25.51 1.27 3.35
CA VAL A 56 -25.50 -0.19 3.26
C VAL A 56 -26.37 -0.77 4.36
N LYS A 57 -27.58 -1.18 3.99
CA LYS A 57 -28.41 -2.03 4.84
C LYS A 57 -27.96 -3.47 4.64
N ALA A 58 -27.30 -4.04 5.64
CA ALA A 58 -26.93 -5.46 5.68
C ALA A 58 -27.68 -6.19 6.80
N PRO A 59 -28.96 -6.55 6.59
CA PRO A 59 -29.78 -7.21 7.61
C PRO A 59 -29.15 -8.50 8.15
N SER A 60 -28.40 -9.21 7.31
CA SER A 60 -27.69 -10.45 7.65
C SER A 60 -26.55 -10.23 8.66
N LEU A 61 -25.95 -9.03 8.71
CA LEU A 61 -24.89 -8.69 9.66
C LEU A 61 -25.43 -8.16 11.00
N THR A 62 -26.68 -7.70 11.04
CA THR A 62 -27.39 -7.32 12.28
C THR A 62 -28.10 -8.48 12.97
N ALA A 63 -28.36 -9.58 12.25
CA ALA A 63 -29.18 -10.68 12.74
C ALA A 63 -28.46 -11.59 13.74
N HIS A 64 -27.12 -11.57 13.77
CA HIS A 64 -26.31 -12.43 14.62
C HIS A 64 -25.20 -11.60 15.25
N ASP A 65 -24.86 -11.89 16.51
CA ASP A 65 -23.64 -11.35 17.10
C ASP A 65 -22.45 -11.81 16.24
N GLY A 66 -21.67 -10.85 15.75
CA GLY A 66 -20.55 -11.13 14.85
C GLY A 66 -19.54 -12.10 15.46
N VAL A 67 -19.41 -12.11 16.79
CA VAL A 67 -18.53 -13.04 17.51
C VAL A 67 -19.11 -14.46 17.52
N GLU A 68 -20.41 -14.60 17.67
CA GLU A 68 -21.10 -15.90 17.69
C GLU A 68 -21.07 -16.56 16.30
N TYR A 69 -21.32 -15.78 15.25
CA TYR A 69 -21.24 -16.25 13.86
C TYR A 69 -19.82 -16.76 13.50
N GLN A 70 -18.78 -16.02 13.93
CA GLN A 70 -17.39 -16.43 13.71
C GLN A 70 -17.01 -17.70 14.45
N ARG A 71 -17.55 -17.93 15.66
CA ARG A 71 -17.30 -19.17 16.42
C ARG A 71 -17.92 -20.38 15.75
N ASN A 72 -19.17 -20.29 15.30
CA ASN A 72 -19.86 -21.39 14.63
C ASN A 72 -19.16 -21.86 13.34
N LEU A 73 -18.53 -20.93 12.59
CA LEU A 73 -17.77 -21.29 11.38
C LEU A 73 -16.42 -21.95 11.68
N ARG A 74 -15.87 -21.75 12.88
CA ARG A 74 -14.53 -22.22 13.26
C ARG A 74 -14.53 -23.66 13.75
N ASP A 75 -15.67 -24.13 14.26
CA ASP A 75 -15.81 -25.47 14.84
C ASP A 75 -16.10 -26.57 13.78
N GLU A 76 -16.20 -26.23 12.49
CA GLU A 76 -16.33 -27.18 11.37
C GLU A 76 -14.99 -27.55 10.69
N TRP A 77 -13.84 -27.27 11.32
CA TRP A 77 -12.50 -27.68 10.82
C TRP A 77 -11.85 -28.75 11.69
#